data_AF-A0A5T4LPB1-F1
#
_entry.id   AF-A0A5T4LPB1-F1
#
_cell.length_a   1.000
_cell.length_b   1.000
_cell.length_c   1.000
_cell.angle_alpha   90.00
_cell.angle_beta   90.00
_cell.angle_gamma   90.00
#
_symmetry.space_group_name_H-M   'P 1'
#
loop_
_entity.id
_entity.type
_entity.pdbx_description
1 polymer ?
#
loop_
_entity_poly.entity_id
_entity_poly.type
_entity_poly.pdbx_seq_one_letter_code
_entity_poly.pdbx_strand_id
1 'polypeptide(L)'
;MSKVRFNSKSFKKNKDKKMNKELFELLCLICVMHSYKMKNALEDYCVTGFSRKEACRRNNVFLSNFSLKLKHLHNTLEVVNKIKKIATEES
;
A
#
# COMPACT_ATOMS: atom_id res chain seq x y z
N MET A 1 -6.58 2.63 -35.73
CA MET A 1 -6.22 1.91 -34.49
C MET A 1 -6.39 2.86 -33.30
N SER A 2 -7.27 2.50 -32.38
CA SER A 2 -7.90 3.40 -31.41
C SER A 2 -6.94 3.89 -30.32
N LYS A 3 -6.96 5.20 -30.05
CA LYS A 3 -6.31 5.83 -28.90
C LYS A 3 -6.97 5.35 -27.60
N VAL A 4 -6.31 4.45 -26.87
CA VAL A 4 -6.71 4.11 -25.50
C VAL A 4 -6.38 5.32 -24.62
N ARG A 5 -7.42 6.08 -24.24
CA ARG A 5 -7.33 7.11 -23.18
C ARG A 5 -7.03 6.41 -21.87
N PHE A 6 -5.78 6.49 -21.42
CA PHE A 6 -5.45 6.25 -20.02
C PHE A 6 -6.16 7.32 -19.18
N ASN A 7 -7.24 6.92 -18.52
CA ASN A 7 -7.99 7.78 -17.62
C ASN A 7 -7.20 7.92 -16.32
N SER A 8 -6.36 8.94 -16.23
CA SER A 8 -5.55 9.30 -15.06
C SER A 8 -6.40 9.94 -13.96
N LYS A 9 -7.50 9.28 -13.56
CA LYS A 9 -8.30 9.73 -12.42
C LYS A 9 -7.57 9.42 -11.13
N SER A 10 -6.87 10.45 -10.64
CA SER A 10 -6.73 10.78 -9.22
C SER A 10 -5.81 9.89 -8.38
N PHE A 11 -4.51 9.89 -8.68
CA PHE A 11 -3.50 9.70 -7.62
C PHE A 11 -3.37 11.01 -6.84
N LYS A 12 -4.31 11.23 -5.91
CA LYS A 12 -4.16 12.28 -4.89
C LYS A 12 -2.83 12.01 -4.18
N LYS A 13 -1.90 12.95 -4.33
CA LYS A 13 -0.57 12.92 -3.72
C LYS A 13 -0.78 12.98 -2.20
N ASN A 14 -0.83 11.82 -1.54
CA ASN A 14 -0.74 11.74 -0.07
C ASN A 14 0.72 12.01 0.31
N LYS A 15 1.07 13.29 0.24
CA LYS A 15 2.21 13.84 0.97
C LYS A 15 1.81 13.77 2.45
N ASP A 16 2.63 13.14 3.27
CA ASP A 16 2.70 13.38 4.72
C ASP A 16 1.75 12.61 5.66
N LYS A 17 1.54 11.31 5.43
CA LYS A 17 1.33 10.37 6.56
C LYS A 17 2.16 9.11 6.37
N LYS A 18 3.33 9.07 7.03
CA LYS A 18 4.07 7.82 7.27
C LYS A 18 3.15 6.89 8.05
N MET A 19 2.91 5.70 7.50
CA MET A 19 2.18 4.64 8.17
C MET A 19 2.98 4.19 9.40
N ASN A 20 2.31 4.01 10.54
CA ASN A 20 2.93 3.40 11.71
C ASN A 20 3.45 1.99 11.35
N LYS A 21 4.65 1.63 11.83
CA LYS A 21 5.31 0.36 11.48
C LYS A 21 4.52 -0.87 11.93
N GLU A 22 3.99 -0.85 13.15
CA GLU A 22 3.21 -1.96 13.69
C GLU A 22 1.92 -2.17 12.89
N LEU A 23 1.21 -1.08 12.55
CA LEU A 23 0.06 -1.15 11.66
C LEU A 23 0.43 -1.74 10.30
N PHE A 24 1.57 -1.33 9.72
CA PHE A 24 2.05 -1.86 8.45
C PHE A 24 2.33 -3.38 8.54
N GLU A 25 2.97 -3.83 9.61
CA GLU A 25 3.27 -5.26 9.83
C GLU A 25 1.99 -6.09 9.97
N LEU A 26 1.01 -5.61 10.73
CA LEU A 26 -0.30 -6.25 10.86
C LEU A 26 -1.03 -6.33 9.51
N LEU A 27 -1.03 -5.24 8.73
CA LEU A 27 -1.62 -5.25 7.38
C LEU A 27 -0.92 -6.24 6.46
N CYS A 28 0.41 -6.38 6.54
CA CYS A 28 1.15 -7.37 5.75
C CYS A 28 0.77 -8.81 6.11
N LEU A 29 0.50 -9.08 7.39
CA LEU A 29 0.01 -10.38 7.85
C LEU A 29 -1.38 -10.67 7.27
N ILE A 30 -2.31 -9.70 7.32
CA ILE A 30 -3.66 -9.84 6.77
C ILE A 30 -3.64 -10.00 5.23
N CYS A 31 -2.78 -9.24 4.53
CA CYS A 31 -2.63 -9.33 3.08
C CYS A 31 -1.87 -10.57 2.60
N VAL A 32 -1.39 -11.43 3.51
CA VAL A 32 -0.64 -12.65 3.16
C VAL A 32 0.57 -12.30 2.27
N MET A 33 1.33 -11.27 2.67
CA MET A 33 2.43 -10.71 1.89
C MET A 33 3.73 -11.52 2.06
N HIS A 34 3.83 -12.67 1.38
CA HIS A 34 4.98 -13.58 1.55
C HIS A 34 6.30 -13.14 0.91
N SER A 35 6.27 -12.21 -0.05
CA SER A 35 7.48 -11.75 -0.72
C SER A 35 8.22 -10.73 0.15
N TYR A 36 9.37 -11.14 0.72
CA TYR A 36 10.23 -10.24 1.50
C TYR A 36 10.65 -8.98 0.72
N LYS A 37 10.99 -9.13 -0.56
CA LYS A 37 11.33 -7.98 -1.43
C LYS A 37 10.16 -7.01 -1.57
N MET A 38 8.94 -7.53 -1.76
CA MET A 38 7.75 -6.69 -1.84
C MET A 38 7.41 -6.02 -0.51
N LYS A 39 7.51 -6.77 0.60
CA LYS A 39 7.30 -6.24 1.96
C LYS A 39 8.26 -5.09 2.24
N ASN A 40 9.56 -5.27 2.00
CA ASN A 40 10.57 -4.23 2.20
C ASN A 40 10.35 -3.01 1.30
N ALA A 41 9.96 -3.21 0.04
CA ALA A 41 9.61 -2.09 -0.84
C ALA A 41 8.39 -1.30 -0.33
N LEU A 42 7.37 -2.00 0.16
CA LEU A 42 6.19 -1.36 0.74
C LEU A 42 6.53 -0.65 2.06
N GLU A 43 7.42 -1.20 2.88
CA GLU A 43 7.91 -0.55 4.11
C GLU A 43 8.70 0.73 3.78
N ASP A 44 9.61 0.65 2.81
CA ASP A 44 10.40 1.80 2.33
C ASP A 44 9.47 2.94 1.89
N TYR A 45 8.37 2.64 1.21
CA TYR A 45 7.38 3.63 0.78
C TYR A 45 6.44 4.09 1.91
N CYS A 46 5.76 3.16 2.59
CA CYS A 46 4.69 3.44 3.54
C CYS A 46 5.22 3.97 4.88
N VAL A 47 6.35 3.45 5.36
CA VAL A 47 6.87 3.73 6.70
C VAL A 47 8.04 4.71 6.62
N THR A 48 9.05 4.42 5.80
CA THR A 48 10.27 5.24 5.73
C THR A 48 10.06 6.53 4.93
N GLY A 49 9.18 6.50 3.94
CA GLY A 49 8.80 7.67 3.11
C GLY A 49 9.59 7.82 1.82
N PHE A 50 10.26 6.77 1.34
CA PHE A 50 10.88 6.76 0.02
C PHE A 50 9.82 6.91 -1.08
N SER A 51 10.23 7.45 -2.23
CA SER A 51 9.35 7.45 -3.41
C SER A 51 9.09 6.03 -3.90
N ARG A 52 7.96 5.81 -4.60
CA ARG A 52 7.64 4.49 -5.19
C ARG A 52 8.76 3.95 -6.07
N LYS A 53 9.36 4.82 -6.90
CA LYS A 53 10.47 4.44 -7.80
C LYS A 53 11.69 4.00 -6.99
N GLU A 54 12.03 4.76 -5.95
CA GLU A 54 13.22 4.49 -5.14
C GLU A 54 13.05 3.21 -4.31
N ALA A 55 11.89 3.01 -3.68
CA ALA A 55 11.57 1.80 -2.94
C ALA A 55 11.61 0.53 -3.83
N CYS A 56 11.04 0.61 -5.04
CA CYS A 56 11.09 -0.48 -6.02
C CYS A 56 12.52 -0.81 -6.47
N ARG A 57 13.32 0.22 -6.76
CA ARG A 57 14.71 0.10 -7.20
C ARG A 57 15.59 -0.56 -6.13
N ARG A 58 15.51 -0.09 -4.88
CA ARG A 58 16.29 -0.62 -3.74
C ARG A 58 16.02 -2.10 -3.46
N ASN A 59 14.79 -2.54 -3.70
CA ASN A 59 14.34 -3.89 -3.35
C ASN A 59 14.20 -4.83 -4.56
N ASN A 60 14.61 -4.37 -5.75
CA ASN A 60 14.51 -5.12 -7.01
C ASN A 60 13.09 -5.66 -7.29
N VAL A 61 12.11 -4.75 -7.30
CA VAL A 61 10.70 -5.05 -7.54
C VAL A 61 10.16 -4.23 -8.69
N PHE A 62 9.31 -4.82 -9.53
CA PHE A 62 8.66 -4.09 -10.61
C PHE A 62 7.61 -3.11 -10.06
N LEU A 63 7.65 -1.87 -10.57
CA LEU A 63 6.73 -0.80 -10.16
C LEU A 63 5.26 -1.16 -10.40
N SER A 64 4.97 -1.96 -11.43
CA SER A 64 3.63 -2.46 -11.73
C SER A 64 3.11 -3.38 -10.62
N ASN A 65 3.89 -4.40 -10.25
CA ASN A 65 3.55 -5.32 -9.16
C ASN A 65 3.46 -4.59 -7.81
N PHE A 66 4.38 -3.67 -7.55
CA PHE A 66 4.35 -2.81 -6.37
C PHE A 66 3.04 -2.01 -6.29
N SER A 67 2.61 -1.40 -7.39
CA SER A 67 1.39 -0.58 -7.41
C SER A 67 0.13 -1.42 -7.14
N LEU A 68 0.08 -2.66 -7.64
CA LEU A 68 -1.01 -3.60 -7.35
C LEU A 68 -1.04 -3.98 -5.87
N LYS A 69 0.12 -4.32 -5.30
CA LYS A 69 0.23 -4.71 -3.89
C LYS A 69 -0.04 -3.53 -2.94
N LEU A 70 0.40 -2.33 -3.29
CA LEU A 70 0.08 -1.11 -2.54
C LEU A 70 -1.42 -0.83 -2.54
N LYS A 71 -2.10 -0.99 -3.69
CA LYS A 71 -3.56 -0.86 -3.76
C LYS A 71 -4.25 -1.90 -2.88
N HIS A 72 -3.79 -3.15 -2.93
CA HIS A 72 -4.34 -4.21 -2.09
C HIS A 72 -4.17 -3.90 -0.59
N LEU A 73 -2.99 -3.45 -0.16
CA LEU A 73 -2.72 -3.01 1.22
C LEU A 73 -3.67 -1.90 1.67
N HIS A 74 -3.90 -0.89 0.82
CA HIS A 74 -4.82 0.21 1.13
C HIS A 74 -6.28 -0.26 1.24
N ASN A 75 -6.72 -1.13 0.34
CA ASN A 75 -8.06 -1.73 0.42
C ASN A 75 -8.22 -2.51 1.74
N THR A 76 -7.21 -3.27 2.15
CA THR A 76 -7.24 -3.99 3.43
C THR A 76 -7.31 -3.03 4.61
N LEU A 77 -6.56 -1.92 4.59
CA LEU A 77 -6.67 -0.88 5.61
C LEU A 77 -8.08 -0.28 5.69
N GLU A 78 -8.74 -0.03 4.55
CA GLU A 78 -10.12 0.43 4.54
C GLU A 78 -11.08 -0.58 5.18
N VAL A 79 -10.90 -1.88 4.90
CA VAL A 79 -11.68 -2.95 5.53
C VAL A 79 -11.44 -3.02 7.03
N VAL A 80 -10.18 -3.00 7.48
CA VAL A 80 -9.82 -2.99 8.91
C VAL A 80 -10.45 -1.79 9.63
N ASN A 81 -10.44 -0.61 9.01
CA ASN A 81 -11.09 0.57 9.58
C ASN A 81 -12.61 0.42 9.70
N LYS A 82 -13.27 -0.28 8.76
CA LYS A 82 -14.70 -0.60 8.86
C LYS A 82 -14.98 -1.61 9.98
N ILE A 83 -14.17 -2.68 10.07
CA ILE A 83 -14.26 -3.67 11.15
C ILE A 83 -14.12 -2.98 12.51
N LYS A 84 -13.13 -2.09 12.66
CA LYS A 84 -12.93 -1.33 13.89
C LYS A 84 -14.18 -0.53 14.27
N LYS A 85 -14.83 0.15 13.31
CA LYS A 85 -16.05 0.91 13.58
C LYS A 85 -17.17 0.01 14.12
N ILE A 86 -17.45 -1.10 13.42
CA ILE A 86 -18.48 -2.06 13.82
C ILE A 86 -18.20 -2.62 15.23
N ALA A 87 -16.96 -3.04 15.49
CA ALA A 87 -16.57 -3.62 16.77
C ALA A 87 -16.60 -2.60 17.93
N THR A 88 -16.50 -1.30 17.65
CA THR A 88 -16.59 -0.25 18.68
C THR A 88 -18.02 0.22 18.90
N GLU A 89 -18.90 0.08 17.91
CA GLU A 89 -20.33 0.43 17.99
C GLU A 89 -21.16 -0.64 18.74
N GLU A 90 -20.63 -1.85 18.90
CA GLU A 90 -21.23 -2.93 19.72
C GLU A 90 -20.71 -2.97 21.17
N SER A 91 -19.99 -1.93 21.63
CA SER A 91 -19.47 -1.80 23.01
C SER A 91 -20.03 -0.60 23.76
#